data_AF-A0A0B6Z8J4-F1
#
_entry.id   AF-A0A0B6Z8J4-F1
#
_cell.length_a   1.000
_cell.length_b   1.000
_cell.length_c   1.000
_cell.angle_alpha   90.00
_cell.angle_beta   90.00
_cell.angle_gamma   90.00
#
_symmetry.space_group_name_H-M   'P 1'
#
loop_
_entity.id
_entity.type
_entity.pdbx_description
1 polymer ?
#
loop_
_entity_poly.entity_id
_entity_poly.type
_entity_poly.pdbx_seq_one_letter_code
_entity_poly.pdbx_strand_id
1 'polypeptide(L)'
;QFGPNDAAIFELPDVEERPELKNTKKVLPNLMRGVIIDFRNLDIYATRYCKAVPHYCILEQTPFQKMERNQEVKIFDFRSNFMQTTNQQCQNGKPCVRLVFAMKDPNKKSAALTVDIWHVDAYKMTFGAAE
;
A
#
# COMPACT_ATOMS: atom_id res chain seq x y z
N GLN A 1 10.10 8.95 17.41
CA GLN A 1 9.84 7.67 16.74
C GLN A 1 8.36 7.34 16.85
N PHE A 2 7.67 7.07 15.73
CA PHE A 2 6.19 6.92 15.70
C PHE A 2 5.73 5.46 15.46
N GLY A 3 6.65 4.50 15.61
CA GLY A 3 6.48 3.06 15.43
C GLY A 3 7.53 2.28 16.23
N PRO A 4 7.65 0.95 16.05
CA PRO A 4 8.70 0.13 16.67
C PRO A 4 10.09 0.72 16.44
N ASN A 5 10.98 0.51 17.41
CA ASN A 5 12.30 1.14 17.37
C ASN A 5 13.22 0.60 16.26
N ASP A 6 12.90 -0.59 15.79
CA ASP A 6 13.59 -1.41 14.81
C ASP A 6 12.97 -1.34 13.39
N ALA A 7 11.88 -0.57 13.22
CA ALA A 7 11.25 -0.44 11.91
C ALA A 7 12.11 0.39 10.95
N ALA A 8 12.35 -0.14 9.73
CA ALA A 8 12.96 0.60 8.64
C ALA A 8 12.07 1.80 8.23
N ILE A 9 12.68 2.97 8.07
CA ILE A 9 11.98 4.20 7.70
C ILE A 9 12.15 4.43 6.19
N PHE A 10 11.02 4.54 5.50
CA PHE A 10 10.97 4.91 4.08
C PHE A 10 10.35 6.30 3.96
N GLU A 11 11.18 7.27 3.56
CA GLU A 11 10.75 8.65 3.37
C GLU A 11 10.13 8.84 1.99
N LEU A 12 9.07 9.65 1.93
CA LEU A 12 8.46 10.03 0.66
C LEU A 12 9.34 11.09 -0.03
N PRO A 13 9.42 11.06 -1.38
CA PRO A 13 10.24 12.02 -2.11
C PRO A 13 9.74 13.45 -1.91
N ASP A 14 10.67 14.40 -1.95
CA ASP A 14 10.33 15.81 -1.95
C ASP A 14 9.59 16.21 -3.24
N VAL A 15 8.60 17.08 -3.08
CA VAL A 15 7.72 17.57 -4.14
C VAL A 15 7.68 19.10 -4.20
N GLU A 16 8.41 19.84 -3.35
CA GLU A 16 8.30 21.30 -3.22
C GLU A 16 8.46 22.05 -4.55
N GLU A 17 9.35 21.60 -5.43
CA GLU A 17 9.62 22.25 -6.72
C GLU A 17 8.70 21.81 -7.87
N ARG A 18 7.76 20.88 -7.61
CA ARG A 18 6.90 20.28 -8.65
C ARG A 18 5.48 20.86 -8.65
N PRO A 19 5.14 21.85 -9.50
CA PRO A 19 3.82 22.49 -9.51
C PRO A 19 2.68 21.53 -9.88
N GLU A 20 2.97 20.51 -10.69
CA GLU A 20 2.02 19.46 -11.10
C GLU A 20 1.56 18.58 -9.93
N LEU A 21 2.34 18.54 -8.83
CA LEU A 21 2.05 17.73 -7.63
C LEU A 21 1.28 18.50 -6.55
N LYS A 22 0.45 19.48 -6.94
CA LYS A 22 -0.33 20.32 -6.03
C LYS A 22 -1.18 19.52 -5.03
N ASN A 23 -1.76 18.39 -5.44
CA ASN A 23 -2.55 17.56 -4.55
C ASN A 23 -1.68 16.77 -3.57
N THR A 24 -0.55 16.24 -4.04
CA THR A 24 0.44 15.54 -3.20
C THR A 24 0.94 16.45 -2.09
N LYS A 25 1.30 17.71 -2.42
CA LYS A 25 1.71 18.75 -1.45
C LYS A 25 0.69 18.95 -0.31
N LYS A 26 -0.60 18.81 -0.59
CA LYS A 26 -1.65 18.95 0.43
C LYS A 26 -1.77 17.72 1.35
N VAL A 27 -1.38 16.55 0.86
CA VAL A 27 -1.49 15.29 1.60
C VAL A 27 -0.24 15.01 2.45
N LEU A 28 0.96 15.36 1.98
CA LEU A 28 2.22 15.06 2.68
C LEU A 28 2.25 15.52 4.15
N PRO A 29 1.80 16.74 4.53
CA PRO A 29 1.77 17.16 5.93
C PRO A 29 0.89 16.27 6.82
N ASN A 30 -0.08 15.57 6.23
CA ASN A 30 -0.96 14.64 6.92
C ASN A 30 -0.34 13.24 7.07
N LEU A 31 0.83 12.98 6.47
CA LEU A 31 1.57 11.72 6.48
C LEU A 31 2.74 11.66 7.46
N MET A 32 2.97 12.70 8.27
CA MET A 32 4.11 12.79 9.20
C MET A 32 4.31 11.59 10.14
N ARG A 33 3.23 10.89 10.54
CA ARG A 33 3.31 9.67 11.38
C ARG A 33 3.29 8.37 10.58
N GLY A 34 3.09 8.46 9.26
CA GLY A 34 3.16 7.33 8.33
C GLY A 34 2.11 6.24 8.50
N VAL A 35 2.44 5.12 7.86
CA VAL A 35 1.79 3.82 7.97
C VAL A 35 2.91 2.82 8.22
N ILE A 36 2.73 1.96 9.22
CA ILE A 36 3.67 0.87 9.50
C ILE A 36 3.24 -0.33 8.68
N ILE A 37 4.18 -0.95 7.99
CA ILE A 37 3.98 -2.20 7.25
C ILE A 37 4.76 -3.28 7.98
N ASP A 38 4.09 -4.40 8.26
CA ASP A 38 4.66 -5.54 8.96
C ASP A 38 4.45 -6.80 8.12
N PHE A 39 5.50 -7.61 7.97
CA PHE A 39 5.50 -8.82 7.18
C PHE A 39 5.63 -10.03 8.10
N ARG A 40 4.56 -10.83 8.19
CA ARG A 40 4.48 -11.97 9.12
C ARG A 40 3.93 -13.18 8.40
N ASN A 41 4.70 -14.27 8.37
CA ASN A 41 4.25 -15.55 7.78
C ASN A 41 3.72 -15.42 6.34
N LEU A 42 4.39 -14.63 5.48
CA LEU A 42 3.96 -14.30 4.12
C LEU A 42 2.73 -13.38 4.00
N ASP A 43 2.08 -13.02 5.11
CA ASP A 43 1.02 -12.03 5.10
C ASP A 43 1.60 -10.62 5.26
N ILE A 44 0.90 -9.63 4.70
CA ILE A 44 1.22 -8.21 4.87
C ILE A 44 0.15 -7.58 5.77
N TYR A 45 0.62 -7.00 6.87
CA TYR A 45 -0.19 -6.22 7.79
C TYR A 45 0.20 -4.75 7.70
N ALA A 46 -0.77 -3.88 7.99
CA ALA A 46 -0.52 -2.46 8.04
C ALA A 46 -1.26 -1.79 9.18
N THR A 47 -0.61 -0.80 9.79
CA THR A 47 -1.17 0.01 10.86
C THR A 47 -0.99 1.49 10.54
N ARG A 48 -2.10 2.20 10.42
CA ARG A 48 -2.13 3.62 10.04
C ARG A 48 -2.01 4.53 11.28
N TYR A 49 -0.99 5.39 11.33
CA TYR A 49 -0.84 6.41 12.39
C TYR A 49 -1.03 7.85 11.91
N CYS A 50 -0.86 8.06 10.60
CA CYS A 50 -1.03 9.34 9.91
C CYS A 50 -2.46 9.90 9.99
N LYS A 51 -2.60 11.22 9.78
CA LYS A 51 -3.88 11.90 9.69
C LYS A 51 -4.57 11.62 8.36
N ALA A 52 -3.81 11.50 7.27
CA ALA A 52 -4.35 11.11 5.96
C ALA A 52 -5.04 9.75 6.06
N VAL A 53 -6.12 9.54 5.29
CA VAL A 53 -6.88 8.29 5.27
C VAL A 53 -6.49 7.49 4.02
N PRO A 54 -5.53 6.55 4.12
CA PRO A 54 -5.29 5.62 3.03
C PRO A 54 -6.49 4.69 2.84
N HIS A 55 -6.73 4.39 1.58
CA HIS A 55 -7.54 3.25 1.18
C HIS A 55 -6.65 2.26 0.44
N TYR A 56 -6.89 0.97 0.58
CA TYR A 56 -6.05 -0.05 -0.04
C TYR A 56 -6.85 -0.99 -0.93
N CYS A 57 -6.18 -1.58 -1.90
CA CYS A 57 -6.68 -2.73 -2.64
C CYS A 57 -5.57 -3.72 -2.98
N ILE A 58 -5.96 -4.94 -3.30
CA ILE A 58 -5.07 -6.05 -3.66
C ILE A 58 -5.15 -6.23 -5.18
N LEU A 59 -4.00 -6.47 -5.83
CA LEU A 59 -3.91 -6.67 -7.29
C LEU A 59 -4.52 -5.52 -8.12
N GLU A 60 -4.49 -4.30 -7.58
CA GLU A 60 -5.09 -3.11 -8.20
C GLU A 60 -6.62 -3.21 -8.42
N GLN A 61 -7.30 -4.16 -7.78
CA GLN A 61 -8.73 -4.41 -7.97
C GLN A 61 -9.60 -3.57 -7.04
N THR A 62 -10.63 -2.91 -7.57
CA THR A 62 -11.68 -2.30 -6.75
C THR A 62 -12.63 -3.37 -6.21
N PRO A 63 -13.26 -3.18 -5.04
CA PRO A 63 -13.36 -1.94 -4.28
C PRO A 63 -12.17 -1.67 -3.35
N PHE A 64 -11.85 -0.39 -3.17
CA PHE A 64 -10.87 0.02 -2.15
C PHE A 64 -11.45 -0.10 -0.74
N GLN A 65 -10.62 -0.57 0.20
CA GLN A 65 -10.94 -0.70 1.61
C GLN A 65 -10.29 0.44 2.41
N LYS A 66 -11.03 1.08 3.30
CA LYS A 66 -10.53 2.19 4.14
C LYS A 66 -9.68 1.62 5.28
N MET A 67 -8.56 2.26 5.59
CA MET A 67 -7.77 1.95 6.79
C MET A 67 -8.17 2.84 7.97
N GLU A 68 -8.62 2.21 9.05
CA GLU A 68 -8.88 2.91 10.32
C GLU A 68 -7.58 3.29 11.04
N ARG A 69 -7.65 4.35 11.84
CA ARG A 69 -6.47 4.90 12.51
C ARG A 69 -6.13 4.07 13.75
N ASN A 70 -4.85 3.80 13.97
CA ASN A 70 -4.31 3.01 15.07
C ASN A 70 -4.87 1.58 15.15
N GLN A 71 -5.40 1.07 14.03
CA GLN A 71 -5.88 -0.30 13.92
C GLN A 71 -4.98 -1.07 12.96
N GLU A 72 -4.51 -2.23 13.40
CA GLU A 72 -3.81 -3.18 12.53
C GLU A 72 -4.83 -3.86 11.62
N VAL A 73 -4.49 -3.96 10.34
CA VAL A 73 -5.29 -4.66 9.34
C VAL A 73 -4.39 -5.56 8.50
N LYS A 74 -4.86 -6.78 8.21
CA LYS A 74 -4.23 -7.66 7.23
C LYS A 74 -4.61 -7.17 5.83
N ILE A 75 -3.67 -6.51 5.15
CA ILE A 75 -3.89 -5.93 3.82
C ILE A 75 -3.56 -6.89 2.69
N PHE A 76 -2.83 -7.97 2.97
CA PHE A 76 -2.58 -9.08 2.06
C PHE A 76 -2.57 -10.40 2.84
N ASP A 77 -3.47 -11.31 2.47
CA ASP A 77 -3.49 -12.68 2.97
C ASP A 77 -2.91 -13.60 1.88
N PHE A 78 -1.75 -14.20 2.12
CA PHE A 78 -1.06 -15.00 1.13
C PHE A 78 -1.87 -16.26 0.74
N ARG A 79 -2.46 -16.94 1.71
CA ARG A 79 -3.22 -18.17 1.43
C ARG A 79 -4.51 -17.87 0.69
N SER A 80 -5.20 -16.80 1.08
CA SER A 80 -6.52 -16.48 0.54
C SER A 80 -6.41 -15.70 -0.77
N ASN A 81 -5.49 -14.74 -0.85
CA ASN A 81 -5.39 -13.84 -1.99
C ASN A 81 -4.44 -14.33 -3.07
N PHE A 82 -3.44 -15.15 -2.74
CA PHE A 82 -2.44 -15.62 -3.70
C PHE A 82 -2.63 -17.10 -4.05
N MET A 83 -2.73 -17.99 -3.07
CA MET A 83 -2.86 -19.44 -3.34
C MET A 83 -4.21 -19.83 -3.97
N GLN A 84 -5.27 -19.04 -3.81
CA GLN A 84 -6.57 -19.31 -4.46
C GLN A 84 -6.71 -18.65 -5.84
N THR A 85 -5.98 -17.56 -6.12
CA THR A 85 -6.10 -16.79 -7.39
C THR A 85 -5.05 -17.16 -8.43
N THR A 86 -4.09 -18.03 -8.09
CA THR A 86 -3.01 -18.56 -8.95
C THR A 86 -3.50 -19.24 -10.23
N ASN A 87 -4.79 -19.58 -10.35
CA ASN A 87 -5.28 -20.23 -11.56
C ASN A 87 -5.74 -19.30 -12.70
N GLN A 88 -6.07 -18.03 -12.47
CA GLN A 88 -6.59 -17.18 -13.56
C GLN A 88 -6.23 -15.68 -13.52
N GLN A 89 -6.06 -15.08 -12.33
CA GLN A 89 -5.94 -13.62 -12.23
C GLN A 89 -4.49 -13.12 -12.09
N CYS A 90 -3.62 -13.93 -11.46
CA CYS A 90 -2.21 -13.58 -11.30
C CYS A 90 -1.37 -13.77 -12.58
N GLN A 91 -1.90 -14.39 -13.64
CA GLN A 91 -1.13 -14.59 -14.89
C GLN A 91 -0.72 -13.27 -15.57
N ASN A 92 -1.43 -12.16 -15.29
CA ASN A 92 -1.15 -10.85 -15.90
C ASN A 92 -0.81 -9.74 -14.88
N GLY A 93 -0.92 -9.99 -13.57
CA GLY A 93 -0.79 -8.96 -12.53
C GLY A 93 0.27 -9.31 -11.48
N LYS A 94 1.12 -8.33 -11.11
CA LYS A 94 2.09 -8.51 -10.03
C LYS A 94 1.35 -8.58 -8.69
N PRO A 95 1.62 -9.56 -7.81
CA PRO A 95 1.03 -9.61 -6.47
C PRO A 95 1.45 -8.40 -5.65
N CYS A 96 0.54 -7.42 -5.56
CA CYS A 96 0.77 -6.16 -4.88
C CYS A 96 -0.43 -5.73 -4.04
N VAL A 97 -0.15 -4.92 -3.03
CA VAL A 97 -1.13 -4.06 -2.37
C VAL A 97 -0.87 -2.63 -2.78
N ARG A 98 -1.91 -1.92 -3.23
CA ARG A 98 -1.85 -0.50 -3.53
C ARG A 98 -2.52 0.28 -2.41
N LEU A 99 -1.77 1.16 -1.75
CA LEU A 99 -2.31 2.19 -0.86
C LEU A 99 -2.57 3.46 -1.67
N VAL A 100 -3.75 4.05 -1.52
CA VAL A 100 -4.19 5.27 -2.18
C VAL A 100 -4.56 6.32 -1.14
N PHE A 101 -3.87 7.45 -1.20
CA PHE A 101 -4.19 8.63 -0.42
C PHE A 101 -4.93 9.62 -1.33
N ALA A 102 -6.26 9.61 -1.24
CA ALA A 102 -7.14 10.47 -2.03
C ALA A 102 -7.61 11.69 -1.21
N MET A 103 -7.88 12.80 -1.91
CA MET A 103 -8.45 14.01 -1.30
C MET A 103 -9.98 13.95 -1.15
N LYS A 104 -10.66 13.08 -1.91
CA LYS A 104 -12.12 12.93 -1.91
C LYS A 104 -12.55 11.46 -1.95
N ASP A 105 -12.53 10.88 -3.15
CA ASP A 105 -13.01 9.51 -3.43
C ASP A 105 -11.89 8.73 -4.12
N PRO A 106 -11.39 7.63 -3.51
CA PRO A 106 -10.32 6.83 -4.08
C PRO A 106 -10.70 6.19 -5.44
N ASN A 107 -12.00 6.01 -5.73
CA ASN A 107 -12.47 5.44 -6.99
C ASN A 107 -12.53 6.46 -8.14
N LYS A 108 -12.51 7.77 -7.85
CA LYS A 108 -12.64 8.84 -8.85
C LYS A 108 -11.31 9.50 -9.14
N LYS A 109 -10.36 8.81 -9.81
CA LYS A 109 -9.08 9.34 -10.34
C LYS A 109 -8.52 10.60 -9.62
N SER A 110 -8.51 10.57 -8.28
CA SER A 110 -8.20 11.74 -7.43
C SER A 110 -7.14 11.39 -6.39
N ALA A 111 -6.40 10.31 -6.64
CA ALA A 111 -5.24 9.92 -5.86
C ALA A 111 -4.22 11.06 -5.90
N ALA A 112 -3.89 11.57 -4.72
CA ALA A 112 -2.82 12.55 -4.56
C ALA A 112 -1.46 11.84 -4.40
N LEU A 113 -1.48 10.63 -3.85
CA LEU A 113 -0.32 9.77 -3.68
C LEU A 113 -0.79 8.30 -3.72
N THR A 114 -0.01 7.46 -4.38
CA THR A 114 -0.17 6.00 -4.37
C THR A 114 1.13 5.35 -3.92
N VAL A 115 1.04 4.29 -3.13
CA VAL A 115 2.18 3.47 -2.71
C VAL A 115 1.87 2.02 -3.04
N ASP A 116 2.68 1.42 -3.90
CA ASP A 116 2.55 0.02 -4.28
C ASP A 116 3.55 -0.82 -3.49
N ILE A 117 3.03 -1.82 -2.77
CA ILE A 117 3.79 -2.75 -1.96
C ILE A 117 3.76 -4.09 -2.68
N TRP A 118 4.91 -4.51 -3.22
CA TRP A 118 5.01 -5.76 -3.97
C TRP A 118 5.41 -6.91 -3.06
N HIS A 119 4.70 -8.03 -3.19
CA HIS A 119 5.04 -9.23 -2.45
C HIS A 119 6.06 -10.05 -3.25
N VAL A 120 7.32 -10.00 -2.84
CA VAL A 120 8.44 -10.62 -3.58
C VAL A 120 8.30 -12.14 -3.69
N ASP A 121 7.95 -12.85 -2.62
CA ASP A 121 7.86 -14.33 -2.69
C ASP A 121 6.68 -14.79 -3.56
N ALA A 122 5.52 -14.15 -3.41
CA ALA A 122 4.38 -14.33 -4.31
C ALA A 122 4.78 -14.07 -5.77
N TYR A 123 5.51 -12.98 -6.04
CA TYR A 123 5.98 -12.66 -7.39
C TYR A 123 6.88 -13.77 -7.95
N LYS A 124 7.85 -14.24 -7.17
CA LYS A 124 8.76 -15.34 -7.55
C LYS A 124 8.00 -16.64 -7.83
N MET A 125 6.95 -16.94 -7.06
CA MET A 125 6.13 -18.13 -7.26
C MET A 125 5.25 -18.06 -8.52
N THR A 126 4.79 -16.87 -8.92
CA THR A 126 3.96 -16.70 -10.13
C THR A 126 4.77 -16.61 -11.41
N PHE A 127 5.87 -15.85 -11.40
CA PHE A 127 6.60 -15.48 -12.62
C PHE A 127 7.98 -16.14 -12.74
N GLY A 128 8.38 -16.95 -11.74
CA GLY A 128 9.74 -17.43 -11.61
C GLY A 128 10.64 -16.41 -10.90
N ALA A 129 11.81 -16.85 -10.43
CA ALA A 129 12.83 -15.92 -9.97
C ALA A 129 13.33 -15.12 -11.19
N ALA A 130 13.25 -13.79 -11.13
CA ALA A 130 14.05 -12.97 -12.02
C ALA A 130 15.52 -13.16 -11.59
N GLU A 131 16.32 -13.75 -12.49
CA GLU A 131 17.77 -13.80 -12.41
C GLU A 131 18.38 -12.38 -12.42
#